data_AF-A0A2N3KWS3-F1
#
_entry.id   AF-A0A2N3KWS3-F1
#
_cell.length_a   1.000
_cell.length_b   1.000
_cell.length_c   1.000
_cell.angle_alpha   90.00
_cell.angle_beta   90.00
_cell.angle_gamma   90.00
#
_symmetry.space_group_name_H-M   'P 1'
#
loop_
_entity.id
_entity.type
_entity.pdbx_description
1 polymer ?
#
loop_
_entity_poly.entity_id
_entity_poly.type
_entity_poly.pdbx_seq_one_letter_code
_entity_poly.pdbx_strand_id
1 'polypeptide(L)'
;MSLQAKLDAFKADFEAGKPPYNVPYSVIETMHRATAELKASGLADTAKKTGDIAPEFSLKDPDGNLVSSKELLAKGPLIISFYRGVWCPYCNMELQALQETLPAFNQAGASLVAISPQTPVNSRKSVRQNKLDFPILSDTLNDVANAFGLRFAMPDYLIELYKNLKNDLPNFNGDDSWTLPMPARYVIAQDGRIVYSEINPDYTQRPDPQELLPALQAIGAANA
;
A
#
# COMPACT_ATOMS: atom_id res chain seq x y z
N MET A 1 -3.95 4.95 -20.27
CA MET A 1 -4.88 4.03 -19.59
C MET A 1 -4.69 4.23 -18.10
N SER A 2 -5.77 4.44 -17.34
CA SER A 2 -5.70 4.61 -15.88
C SER A 2 -5.11 3.37 -15.21
N LEU A 3 -4.61 3.54 -13.99
CA LEU A 3 -4.19 2.45 -13.13
C LEU A 3 -5.34 1.45 -12.97
N GLN A 4 -6.54 1.92 -12.61
CA GLN A 4 -7.69 1.02 -12.41
C GLN A 4 -7.99 0.18 -13.66
N ALA A 5 -7.94 0.77 -14.86
CA ALA A 5 -8.16 0.02 -16.09
C ALA A 5 -7.05 -1.05 -16.34
N LYS A 6 -5.79 -0.78 -15.97
CA LYS A 6 -4.72 -1.79 -15.97
C LYS A 6 -5.02 -2.92 -14.97
N LEU A 7 -5.48 -2.58 -13.77
CA LEU A 7 -5.83 -3.56 -12.73
C LEU A 7 -7.03 -4.42 -13.13
N ASP A 8 -8.07 -3.82 -13.71
CA ASP A 8 -9.27 -4.52 -14.17
C ASP A 8 -8.96 -5.48 -15.32
N ALA A 9 -8.12 -5.05 -16.27
CA ALA A 9 -7.65 -5.92 -17.35
C ALA A 9 -6.87 -7.12 -16.80
N PHE A 10 -5.95 -6.89 -15.86
CA PHE A 10 -5.22 -7.97 -15.19
C PHE A 10 -6.16 -8.90 -14.42
N LYS A 11 -7.13 -8.35 -13.68
CA LYS A 11 -8.11 -9.12 -12.92
C LYS A 11 -8.93 -10.03 -13.83
N ALA A 12 -9.43 -9.49 -14.95
CA ALA A 12 -10.19 -10.26 -15.93
C ALA A 12 -9.36 -11.42 -16.50
N ASP A 13 -8.09 -11.19 -16.83
CA ASP A 13 -7.19 -12.24 -17.33
C ASP A 13 -6.89 -13.31 -16.27
N PHE A 14 -6.66 -12.89 -15.02
CA PHE A 14 -6.41 -13.77 -13.89
C PHE A 14 -7.62 -14.65 -13.55
N GLU A 15 -8.81 -14.07 -13.49
CA GLU A 15 -10.07 -14.78 -13.19
C GLU A 15 -10.52 -15.67 -14.35
N ALA A 16 -10.16 -15.34 -15.59
CA ALA A 16 -10.34 -16.22 -16.74
C ALA A 16 -9.35 -17.40 -16.77
N GLY A 17 -8.45 -17.51 -15.80
CA GLY A 17 -7.47 -18.58 -15.72
C GLY A 17 -6.43 -18.55 -16.83
N LYS A 18 -6.13 -17.37 -17.40
CA LYS A 18 -5.15 -17.27 -18.48
C LYS A 18 -3.74 -17.65 -18.01
N PRO A 19 -2.91 -18.23 -18.88
CA PRO A 19 -1.48 -18.41 -18.60
C PRO A 19 -0.81 -17.07 -18.24
N PRO A 20 0.18 -17.06 -17.33
CA PRO A 20 0.81 -18.22 -16.70
C PRO A 20 0.09 -18.72 -15.44
N TYR A 21 -0.95 -18.04 -14.96
CA TYR A 21 -1.50 -18.26 -13.63
C TYR A 21 -2.41 -19.50 -13.54
N ASN A 22 -3.19 -19.79 -14.58
CA ASN A 22 -4.05 -20.98 -14.67
C ASN A 22 -4.89 -21.23 -13.39
N VAL A 23 -5.46 -20.15 -12.85
CA VAL A 23 -6.05 -20.15 -11.51
C VAL A 23 -7.39 -20.90 -11.49
N PRO A 24 -7.57 -21.89 -10.61
CA PRO A 24 -8.85 -22.56 -10.45
C PRO A 24 -9.93 -21.61 -9.91
N TYR A 25 -11.18 -21.82 -10.33
CA TYR A 25 -12.31 -21.01 -9.86
C TYR A 25 -12.45 -20.96 -8.33
N SER A 26 -12.20 -22.08 -7.63
CA SER A 26 -12.25 -22.16 -6.16
C SER A 26 -11.25 -21.22 -5.47
N VAL A 27 -10.12 -20.93 -6.11
CA VAL A 27 -9.14 -19.94 -5.61
C VAL A 27 -9.73 -18.54 -5.70
N ILE A 28 -10.39 -18.22 -6.82
CA ILE A 28 -11.04 -16.92 -7.03
C ILE A 28 -12.17 -16.72 -6.03
N GLU A 29 -13.05 -17.70 -5.84
CA GLU A 29 -14.13 -17.66 -4.85
C GLU A 29 -13.60 -17.41 -3.43
N THR A 30 -12.51 -18.09 -3.07
CA THR A 30 -11.88 -17.92 -1.75
C THR A 30 -11.33 -16.50 -1.56
N MET A 31 -10.69 -15.94 -2.59
CA MET A 31 -10.20 -14.56 -2.56
C MET A 31 -11.36 -13.55 -2.48
N HIS A 32 -12.41 -13.73 -3.28
CA HIS A 32 -13.60 -12.88 -3.27
C HIS A 32 -14.31 -12.91 -1.92
N ARG A 33 -14.47 -14.11 -1.35
CA ARG A 33 -15.02 -14.29 0.00
C ARG A 33 -14.23 -13.51 1.04
N ALA A 34 -12.90 -13.66 1.05
CA ALA A 34 -12.05 -12.93 1.99
C ALA A 34 -12.17 -11.41 1.84
N THR A 35 -12.22 -10.90 0.61
CA THR A 35 -12.45 -9.47 0.35
C THR A 35 -13.82 -9.02 0.84
N ALA A 36 -14.88 -9.81 0.62
CA ALA A 36 -16.23 -9.50 1.07
C ALA A 36 -16.33 -9.49 2.61
N GLU A 37 -15.74 -10.48 3.28
CA GLU A 37 -15.68 -10.54 4.74
C GLU A 37 -14.89 -9.37 5.33
N LEU A 38 -13.75 -9.00 4.73
CA LEU A 38 -12.97 -7.84 5.17
C LEU A 38 -13.75 -6.53 4.98
N LYS A 39 -14.47 -6.36 3.87
CA LYS A 39 -15.38 -5.21 3.68
C LYS A 39 -16.47 -5.18 4.76
N ALA A 40 -17.11 -6.33 5.02
CA ALA A 40 -18.18 -6.44 6.01
C ALA A 40 -17.71 -6.24 7.46
N SER A 41 -16.42 -6.43 7.75
CA SER A 41 -15.85 -6.23 9.10
C SER A 41 -15.92 -4.78 9.59
N GLY A 42 -16.06 -3.80 8.70
CA GLY A 42 -16.05 -2.37 9.05
C GLY A 42 -14.67 -1.84 9.47
N LEU A 43 -13.59 -2.62 9.36
CA LEU A 43 -12.25 -2.18 9.77
C LEU A 43 -11.81 -0.88 9.06
N ALA A 44 -12.13 -0.74 7.77
CA ALA A 44 -11.81 0.48 7.01
C ALA A 44 -12.51 1.74 7.55
N ASP A 45 -13.61 1.60 8.28
CA ASP A 45 -14.31 2.72 8.90
C ASP A 45 -13.62 3.23 10.17
N THR A 46 -12.79 2.38 10.78
CA THR A 46 -12.00 2.71 11.98
C THR A 46 -10.60 3.23 11.66
N ALA A 47 -10.17 3.12 10.39
CA ALA A 47 -8.88 3.63 9.94
C ALA A 47 -8.81 5.15 10.02
N LYS A 48 -7.60 5.70 10.11
CA LYS A 48 -7.37 7.15 10.08
C LYS A 48 -7.93 7.75 8.80
N LYS A 49 -8.59 8.91 8.90
CA LYS A 49 -9.21 9.58 7.75
C LYS A 49 -8.78 11.04 7.65
N THR A 50 -9.16 11.69 6.55
CA THR A 50 -9.04 13.14 6.40
C THR A 50 -9.55 13.86 7.64
N GLY A 51 -8.73 14.79 8.16
CA GLY A 51 -8.99 15.55 9.37
C GLY A 51 -8.23 15.03 10.60
N ASP A 52 -7.86 13.74 10.63
CA ASP A 52 -7.08 13.18 11.74
C ASP A 52 -5.62 13.62 11.72
N ILE A 53 -4.95 13.48 12.85
CA ILE A 53 -3.48 13.56 12.94
C ILE A 53 -2.89 12.20 12.58
N ALA A 54 -1.96 12.19 11.62
CA ALA A 54 -1.26 10.99 11.21
C ALA A 54 -0.32 10.51 12.34
N PRO A 55 -0.33 9.20 12.69
CA PRO A 55 0.68 8.62 13.56
C PRO A 55 2.10 8.90 13.06
N GLU A 56 2.98 9.37 13.96
CA GLU A 56 4.41 9.51 13.66
C GLU A 56 5.08 8.13 13.56
N PHE A 57 6.07 8.01 12.68
CA PHE A 57 6.88 6.80 12.56
C PHE A 57 8.34 7.11 12.24
N SER A 58 9.20 6.15 12.57
CA SER A 58 10.58 6.07 12.10
C SER A 58 10.85 4.63 11.67
N LEU A 59 10.88 4.39 10.36
CA LEU A 59 11.05 3.06 9.78
C LEU A 59 12.35 2.97 9.00
N LYS A 60 12.86 1.76 8.79
CA LYS A 60 14.06 1.54 7.99
C LYS A 60 13.71 1.30 6.53
N ASP A 61 14.49 1.91 5.65
CA ASP A 61 14.57 1.50 4.26
C ASP A 61 15.29 0.13 4.13
N PRO A 62 15.41 -0.45 2.92
CA PRO A 62 15.98 -1.77 2.77
C PRO A 62 17.49 -1.81 3.06
N ASP A 63 18.18 -0.66 3.02
CA ASP A 63 19.61 -0.52 3.28
C ASP A 63 19.92 -0.16 4.74
N GLY A 64 18.88 -0.05 5.56
CA GLY A 64 18.97 0.17 7.00
C GLY A 64 18.98 1.63 7.39
N ASN A 65 18.83 2.56 6.44
CA ASN A 65 18.72 3.98 6.73
C ASN A 65 17.37 4.24 7.40
N LEU A 66 17.40 5.04 8.47
CA LEU A 66 16.18 5.43 9.17
C LEU A 66 15.51 6.58 8.43
N VAL A 67 14.21 6.44 8.19
CA VAL A 67 13.36 7.46 7.57
C VAL A 67 12.28 7.85 8.57
N SER A 68 12.30 9.12 8.99
CA SER A 68 11.33 9.67 9.95
C SER A 68 10.24 10.46 9.25
N SER A 69 8.97 10.19 9.59
CA SER A 69 7.83 10.97 9.09
C SER A 69 7.93 12.44 9.48
N LYS A 70 8.44 12.73 10.68
CA LYS A 70 8.64 14.09 11.19
C LYS A 70 9.67 14.87 10.37
N GLU A 71 10.78 14.25 10.01
CA GLU A 71 11.82 14.87 9.18
C GLU A 71 11.33 15.09 7.73
N LEU A 72 10.49 14.21 7.21
CA LEU A 72 9.87 14.39 5.89
C LEU A 72 8.87 15.55 5.92
N LEU A 73 7.99 15.61 6.93
CA LEU A 73 7.00 16.68 7.09
C LEU A 73 7.62 18.06 7.34
N ALA A 74 8.80 18.11 7.95
CA ALA A 74 9.56 19.36 8.07
C ALA A 74 10.01 19.95 6.71
N LYS A 75 10.11 19.12 5.66
CA LYS A 75 10.51 19.54 4.31
C LYS A 75 9.33 19.92 3.42
N GLY A 76 8.17 19.31 3.63
CA GLY A 76 6.97 19.51 2.82
C GLY A 76 5.90 18.45 3.12
N PRO A 77 4.79 18.43 2.37
CA PRO A 77 3.76 17.41 2.52
C PRO A 77 4.31 15.98 2.34
N LEU A 78 3.69 15.01 3.00
CA LEU A 78 4.08 13.61 2.92
C LEU A 78 2.95 12.77 2.31
N ILE A 79 3.28 11.98 1.29
CA ILE A 79 2.44 10.94 0.74
C ILE A 79 2.90 9.60 1.30
N ILE A 80 1.96 8.81 1.82
CA ILE A 80 2.21 7.44 2.28
C ILE A 80 1.34 6.49 1.46
N SER A 81 1.92 5.43 0.91
CA SER A 81 1.20 4.30 0.32
C SER A 81 1.47 3.03 1.11
N PHE A 82 0.45 2.46 1.73
CA PHE A 82 0.51 1.14 2.37
C PHE A 82 0.20 0.06 1.33
N TYR A 83 1.09 -0.91 1.20
CA TYR A 83 0.93 -2.01 0.25
C TYR A 83 1.27 -3.35 0.89
N ARG A 84 0.79 -4.43 0.24
CA ARG A 84 0.85 -5.77 0.81
C ARG A 84 2.25 -6.37 0.72
N GLY A 85 2.80 -6.37 -0.50
CA GLY A 85 4.18 -6.77 -0.74
C GLY A 85 4.46 -7.20 -2.18
N VAL A 86 5.70 -7.55 -2.48
CA VAL A 86 6.26 -7.74 -3.83
C VAL A 86 5.62 -8.88 -4.62
N TRP A 87 5.03 -9.86 -3.93
CA TRP A 87 4.33 -10.99 -4.56
C TRP A 87 2.99 -10.57 -5.17
N CYS A 88 2.46 -9.40 -4.82
CA CYS A 88 1.14 -8.94 -5.25
C CYS A 88 1.24 -8.12 -6.55
N PRO A 89 0.68 -8.61 -7.68
CA PRO A 89 0.73 -7.90 -8.96
C PRO A 89 0.04 -6.52 -8.92
N TYR A 90 -1.08 -6.42 -8.19
CA TYR A 90 -1.79 -5.16 -7.99
C TYR A 90 -0.93 -4.12 -7.27
N CYS A 91 -0.14 -4.53 -6.26
CA CYS A 91 0.78 -3.63 -5.58
C CYS A 91 1.92 -3.19 -6.49
N ASN A 92 2.48 -4.09 -7.30
CA ASN A 92 3.55 -3.74 -8.24
C ASN A 92 3.08 -2.73 -9.30
N MET A 93 1.88 -2.90 -9.85
CA MET A 93 1.29 -1.94 -10.79
C MET A 93 1.01 -0.58 -10.14
N GLU A 94 0.55 -0.56 -8.88
CA GLU A 94 0.38 0.67 -8.10
C GLU A 94 1.72 1.40 -7.87
N LEU A 95 2.76 0.68 -7.44
CA LEU A 95 4.09 1.25 -7.23
C LEU A 95 4.68 1.85 -8.52
N GLN A 96 4.44 1.21 -9.67
CA GLN A 96 4.84 1.74 -10.98
C GLN A 96 4.08 3.02 -11.33
N ALA A 97 2.76 3.07 -11.09
CA ALA A 97 1.97 4.29 -11.32
C ALA A 97 2.39 5.44 -10.38
N LEU A 98 2.74 5.13 -9.14
CA LEU A 98 3.31 6.10 -8.19
C LEU A 98 4.66 6.63 -8.68
N GLN A 99 5.53 5.75 -9.18
CA GLN A 99 6.81 6.14 -9.79
C GLN A 99 6.60 7.04 -11.02
N GLU A 100 5.64 6.72 -11.89
CA GLU A 100 5.29 7.55 -13.05
C GLU A 100 4.82 8.96 -12.63
N THR A 101 4.18 9.09 -11.46
CA THR A 101 3.65 10.36 -10.95
C THR A 101 4.62 11.12 -10.02
N LEU A 102 5.69 10.45 -9.56
CA LEU A 102 6.68 11.00 -8.64
C LEU A 102 7.21 12.40 -9.02
N PRO A 103 7.53 12.71 -10.30
CA PRO A 103 7.98 14.05 -10.67
C PRO A 103 6.96 15.16 -10.34
N ALA A 104 5.67 14.89 -10.50
CA ALA A 104 4.62 15.86 -10.19
C ALA A 104 4.46 16.05 -8.67
N PHE A 105 4.61 14.98 -7.88
CA PHE A 105 4.64 15.07 -6.42
C PHE A 105 5.84 15.90 -5.93
N ASN A 106 7.02 15.66 -6.50
CA ASN A 106 8.22 16.43 -6.19
C ASN A 106 8.07 17.91 -6.56
N GLN A 107 7.46 18.21 -7.72
CA GLN A 107 7.17 19.58 -8.14
C GLN A 107 6.20 20.29 -7.18
N ALA A 108 5.27 19.54 -6.57
CA ALA A 108 4.38 20.04 -5.53
C ALA A 108 5.05 20.09 -4.13
N GLY A 109 6.35 19.80 -4.03
CA GLY A 109 7.10 19.82 -2.77
C GLY A 109 6.83 18.62 -1.85
N ALA A 110 6.14 17.59 -2.34
CA ALA A 110 5.76 16.44 -1.53
C ALA A 110 6.82 15.33 -1.56
N SER A 111 7.08 14.72 -0.41
CA SER A 111 7.81 13.45 -0.33
C SER A 111 6.84 12.29 -0.48
N LEU A 112 7.27 11.20 -1.12
CA LEU A 112 6.50 9.95 -1.21
C LEU A 112 7.27 8.82 -0.51
N VAL A 113 6.58 8.02 0.29
CA VAL A 113 7.09 6.74 0.81
C VAL A 113 6.06 5.63 0.61
N ALA A 114 6.51 4.39 0.43
CA ALA A 114 5.64 3.22 0.50
C ALA A 114 6.05 2.28 1.62
N ILE A 115 5.06 1.75 2.34
CA ILE A 115 5.23 1.00 3.58
C ILE A 115 4.60 -0.39 3.42
N SER A 116 5.34 -1.44 3.77
CA SER A 116 4.86 -2.82 3.85
C SER A 116 5.57 -3.57 4.97
N PRO A 117 5.05 -4.72 5.44
CA PRO A 117 5.73 -5.54 6.45
C PRO A 117 6.92 -6.33 5.92
N GLN A 118 7.31 -6.12 4.66
CA GLN A 118 8.31 -6.93 4.00
C GLN A 118 9.69 -6.83 4.66
N THR A 119 10.43 -7.93 4.64
CA THR A 119 11.84 -7.93 5.00
C THR A 119 12.66 -7.05 4.04
N PRO A 120 13.84 -6.56 4.47
CA PRO A 120 14.71 -5.76 3.61
C PRO A 120 15.05 -6.43 2.27
N VAL A 121 15.18 -7.76 2.23
CA VAL A 121 15.46 -8.51 0.98
C VAL A 121 14.32 -8.36 -0.02
N ASN A 122 13.07 -8.49 0.43
CA ASN A 122 11.88 -8.38 -0.43
C ASN A 122 11.55 -6.92 -0.77
N SER A 123 11.84 -5.99 0.14
CA SER A 123 11.77 -4.55 -0.15
C SER A 123 12.78 -4.14 -1.24
N ARG A 124 14.04 -4.63 -1.19
CA ARG A 124 15.01 -4.42 -2.30
C ARG A 124 14.54 -5.03 -3.61
N LYS A 125 13.86 -6.19 -3.57
CA LYS A 125 13.26 -6.81 -4.76
C LYS A 125 12.17 -5.90 -5.35
N SER A 126 11.32 -5.31 -4.50
CA SER A 126 10.28 -4.34 -4.90
C SER A 126 10.90 -3.14 -5.62
N VAL A 127 11.96 -2.55 -5.04
CA VAL A 127 12.69 -1.42 -5.63
C VAL A 127 13.24 -1.77 -7.01
N ARG A 128 13.97 -2.88 -7.14
CA ARG A 128 14.60 -3.27 -8.41
C ARG A 128 13.58 -3.64 -9.49
N GLN A 129 12.55 -4.41 -9.15
CA GLN A 129 11.57 -4.90 -10.13
C GLN A 129 10.69 -3.77 -10.67
N ASN A 130 10.36 -2.79 -9.82
CA ASN A 130 9.48 -1.69 -10.19
C ASN A 130 10.23 -0.39 -10.52
N LYS A 131 11.57 -0.38 -10.44
CA LYS A 131 12.46 0.77 -10.74
C LYS A 131 12.08 2.02 -9.93
N LEU A 132 12.01 1.84 -8.61
CA LEU A 132 11.50 2.86 -7.69
C LEU A 132 12.63 3.79 -7.22
N ASP A 133 12.39 5.09 -7.27
CA ASP A 133 13.31 6.12 -6.80
C ASP A 133 12.88 6.73 -5.44
N PHE A 134 11.68 6.39 -4.97
CA PHE A 134 11.19 6.80 -3.66
C PHE A 134 11.43 5.72 -2.59
N PRO A 135 11.55 6.09 -1.29
CA PRO A 135 11.81 5.15 -0.22
C PRO A 135 10.73 4.08 -0.04
N ILE A 136 11.19 2.83 0.10
CA ILE A 136 10.38 1.67 0.48
C ILE A 136 10.73 1.26 1.91
N LEU A 137 9.79 1.40 2.83
CA LEU A 137 10.01 1.23 4.26
C LEU A 137 9.44 -0.09 4.76
N SER A 138 10.15 -0.71 5.70
CA SER A 138 9.77 -1.99 6.31
C SER A 138 9.08 -1.74 7.66
N ASP A 139 7.78 -2.02 7.72
CA ASP A 139 6.92 -1.93 8.92
C ASP A 139 6.74 -3.33 9.53
N THR A 140 7.80 -3.86 10.12
CA THR A 140 7.79 -5.18 10.77
C THR A 140 6.62 -5.28 11.76
N LEU A 141 5.91 -6.41 11.76
CA LEU A 141 4.68 -6.64 12.57
C LEU A 141 3.47 -5.76 12.20
N ASN A 142 3.56 -4.95 11.15
CA ASN A 142 2.54 -4.01 10.72
C ASN A 142 2.16 -3.00 11.84
N ASP A 143 3.12 -2.55 12.65
CA ASP A 143 2.84 -1.68 13.80
C ASP A 143 2.38 -0.28 13.38
N VAL A 144 3.03 0.31 12.36
CA VAL A 144 2.60 1.59 11.80
C VAL A 144 1.26 1.42 11.09
N ALA A 145 1.09 0.39 10.27
CA ALA A 145 -0.20 0.08 9.65
C ALA A 145 -1.32 -0.10 10.70
N ASN A 146 -1.03 -0.74 11.83
CA ASN A 146 -1.96 -0.89 12.94
C ASN A 146 -2.30 0.46 13.60
N ALA A 147 -1.33 1.36 13.77
CA ALA A 147 -1.58 2.71 14.28
C ALA A 147 -2.49 3.55 13.35
N PHE A 148 -2.48 3.27 12.05
CA PHE A 148 -3.42 3.83 11.07
C PHE A 148 -4.76 3.07 11.00
N GLY A 149 -4.94 1.97 11.73
CA GLY A 149 -6.14 1.13 11.69
C GLY A 149 -6.27 0.27 10.44
N LEU A 150 -5.15 -0.07 9.79
CA LEU A 150 -5.11 -0.79 8.51
C LEU A 150 -4.82 -2.28 8.66
N ARG A 151 -4.25 -2.71 9.79
CA ARG A 151 -3.82 -4.09 9.98
C ARG A 151 -5.04 -5.02 10.14
N PHE A 152 -5.07 -6.09 9.35
CA PHE A 152 -6.03 -7.18 9.52
C PHE A 152 -5.31 -8.53 9.55
N ALA A 153 -5.88 -9.49 10.28
CA ALA A 153 -5.43 -10.87 10.27
C ALA A 153 -6.13 -11.64 9.14
N MET A 154 -5.38 -12.43 8.39
CA MET A 154 -5.96 -13.30 7.37
C MET A 154 -6.74 -14.44 8.03
N PRO A 155 -7.93 -14.79 7.52
CA PRO A 155 -8.64 -15.96 8.02
C PRO A 155 -7.91 -17.25 7.63
N ASP A 156 -8.03 -18.30 8.45
CA ASP A 156 -7.29 -19.56 8.28
C ASP A 156 -7.43 -20.16 6.88
N TYR A 157 -8.63 -20.13 6.31
CA TYR A 157 -8.88 -20.67 4.97
C TYR A 157 -8.09 -19.91 3.88
N LEU A 158 -7.84 -18.62 4.08
CA LEU A 158 -7.06 -17.79 3.16
C LEU A 158 -5.56 -18.04 3.36
N ILE A 159 -5.13 -18.27 4.61
CA ILE A 159 -3.76 -18.68 4.93
C ILE A 159 -3.43 -20.00 4.21
N GLU A 160 -4.31 -21.00 4.30
CA GLU A 160 -4.13 -22.29 3.62
C GLU A 160 -4.08 -22.14 2.10
N LEU A 161 -4.92 -21.27 1.53
CA LEU A 161 -4.82 -20.94 0.10
C LEU A 161 -3.46 -20.33 -0.25
N TYR A 162 -2.94 -19.40 0.55
CA TYR A 162 -1.67 -18.73 0.28
C TYR A 162 -0.50 -19.71 0.32
N LYS A 163 -0.50 -20.63 1.29
CA LYS A 163 0.45 -21.75 1.36
C LYS A 163 0.41 -22.60 0.09
N ASN A 164 -0.79 -22.98 -0.38
CA ASN A 164 -0.97 -23.76 -1.61
C ASN A 164 -0.46 -23.02 -2.86
N LEU A 165 -0.63 -21.70 -2.91
CA LEU A 165 -0.10 -20.84 -3.98
C LEU A 165 1.40 -20.52 -3.81
N LYS A 166 2.07 -21.08 -2.80
CA LYS A 166 3.48 -20.80 -2.45
C LYS A 166 3.74 -19.32 -2.13
N ASN A 167 2.72 -18.59 -1.71
CA ASN A 167 2.82 -17.24 -1.17
C ASN A 167 3.04 -17.31 0.34
N ASP A 168 4.28 -17.61 0.73
CA ASP A 168 4.71 -17.75 2.12
C ASP A 168 4.97 -16.38 2.77
N LEU A 169 3.94 -15.82 3.41
CA LEU A 169 4.03 -14.50 4.06
C LEU A 169 5.08 -14.45 5.17
N PRO A 170 5.23 -15.46 6.05
CA PRO A 170 6.34 -15.51 7.00
C PRO A 170 7.71 -15.31 6.37
N ASN A 171 7.98 -15.93 5.22
CA ASN A 171 9.23 -15.70 4.51
C ASN A 171 9.32 -14.30 3.87
N PHE A 172 8.19 -13.75 3.41
CA PHE A 172 8.18 -12.39 2.84
C PHE A 172 8.40 -11.29 3.89
N ASN A 173 7.82 -11.46 5.08
CA ASN A 173 7.69 -10.43 6.10
C ASN A 173 8.58 -10.66 7.33
N GLY A 174 9.11 -11.88 7.52
CA GLY A 174 9.91 -12.23 8.69
C GLY A 174 9.09 -12.36 9.98
N ASP A 175 7.79 -12.66 9.85
CA ASP A 175 6.81 -12.69 10.93
C ASP A 175 5.68 -13.69 10.61
N ASP A 176 5.27 -14.49 11.59
CA ASP A 176 4.27 -15.55 11.42
C ASP A 176 2.85 -15.17 11.85
N SER A 177 2.59 -13.87 12.09
CA SER A 177 1.26 -13.38 12.50
C SER A 177 0.18 -13.49 11.41
N TRP A 178 0.56 -13.71 10.15
CA TRP A 178 -0.35 -13.69 8.98
C TRP A 178 -1.21 -12.42 8.92
N THR A 179 -0.65 -11.29 9.33
CA THR A 179 -1.28 -9.97 9.21
C THR A 179 -0.79 -9.24 7.97
N LEU A 180 -1.68 -8.44 7.39
CA LEU A 180 -1.37 -7.55 6.26
C LEU A 180 -2.01 -6.18 6.47
N PRO A 181 -1.46 -5.11 5.87
CA PRO A 181 -2.14 -3.83 5.81
C PRO A 181 -3.23 -3.89 4.74
N MET A 182 -4.41 -3.33 5.05
CA MET A 182 -5.33 -2.86 4.02
C MET A 182 -4.59 -1.84 3.16
N PRO A 183 -4.68 -1.96 1.83
CA PRO A 183 -4.15 -0.94 0.94
C PRO A 183 -4.75 0.42 1.25
N ALA A 184 -3.88 1.41 1.37
CA ALA A 184 -4.29 2.75 1.70
C ALA A 184 -3.29 3.79 1.18
N ARG A 185 -3.78 4.99 0.89
CA ARG A 185 -2.97 6.15 0.55
C ARG A 185 -3.38 7.36 1.36
N TYR A 186 -2.39 8.11 1.82
CA TYR A 186 -2.57 9.32 2.60
C TYR A 186 -1.77 10.47 2.01
N VAL A 187 -2.33 11.68 2.08
CA VAL A 187 -1.57 12.93 1.96
C VAL A 187 -1.65 13.64 3.31
N ILE A 188 -0.49 13.97 3.85
CA ILE A 188 -0.32 14.55 5.18
C ILE A 188 0.32 15.92 5.01
N ALA A 189 -0.33 16.95 5.55
CA ALA A 189 0.19 18.32 5.60
C ALA A 189 1.31 18.43 6.65
N GLN A 190 2.12 19.49 6.58
CA GLN A 190 3.30 19.66 7.44
C GLN A 190 2.98 19.76 8.94
N ASP A 191 1.75 20.12 9.30
CA ASP A 191 1.25 20.12 10.68
C ASP A 191 0.85 18.71 11.19
N GLY A 192 1.04 17.68 10.36
CA GLY A 192 0.71 16.29 10.66
C GLY A 192 -0.74 15.90 10.35
N ARG A 193 -1.57 16.83 9.85
CA ARG A 193 -2.97 16.55 9.52
C ARG A 193 -3.09 15.78 8.19
N ILE A 194 -3.92 14.75 8.18
CA ILE A 194 -4.32 14.05 6.97
C ILE A 194 -5.28 14.93 6.19
N VAL A 195 -4.92 15.31 4.95
CA VAL A 195 -5.77 16.11 4.05
C VAL A 195 -6.44 15.26 2.96
N TYR A 196 -5.89 14.07 2.71
CA TYR A 196 -6.47 13.06 1.83
C TYR A 196 -6.24 11.69 2.46
N SER A 197 -7.27 10.85 2.43
CA SER A 197 -7.18 9.44 2.82
C SER A 197 -8.01 8.60 1.87
N GLU A 198 -7.44 7.48 1.46
CA GLU A 198 -8.13 6.43 0.75
C GLU A 198 -7.73 5.10 1.39
N ILE A 199 -8.73 4.30 1.77
CA ILE A 199 -8.55 2.98 2.39
C ILE A 199 -9.44 2.02 1.63
N ASN A 200 -8.86 0.93 1.10
CA ASN A 200 -9.61 -0.01 0.29
C ASN A 200 -9.39 -1.47 0.72
N PRO A 201 -10.38 -2.10 1.39
CA PRO A 201 -10.35 -3.54 1.66
C PRO A 201 -10.23 -4.40 0.40
N ASP A 202 -10.67 -3.89 -0.75
CA ASP A 202 -10.47 -4.54 -2.03
C ASP A 202 -9.07 -4.23 -2.56
N TYR A 203 -8.18 -5.22 -2.45
CA TYR A 203 -6.81 -5.04 -2.92
C TYR A 203 -6.69 -4.95 -4.45
N THR A 204 -7.77 -5.12 -5.22
CA THR A 204 -7.77 -4.97 -6.68
C THR A 204 -8.25 -3.59 -7.14
N GLN A 205 -8.61 -2.69 -6.23
CA GLN A 205 -9.15 -1.37 -6.53
C GLN A 205 -8.18 -0.28 -6.06
N ARG A 206 -7.64 0.51 -6.99
CA ARG A 206 -6.67 1.58 -6.77
C ARG A 206 -6.97 2.78 -7.69
N PRO A 207 -7.40 3.92 -7.15
CA PRO A 207 -7.53 5.17 -7.89
C PRO A 207 -6.19 5.66 -8.43
N ASP A 208 -6.23 6.56 -9.41
CA ASP A 208 -5.00 7.04 -10.04
C ASP A 208 -4.18 7.91 -9.06
N PRO A 209 -2.84 7.77 -8.99
CA PRO A 209 -2.02 8.62 -8.13
C PRO A 209 -2.14 10.13 -8.42
N GLN A 210 -2.56 10.50 -9.63
CA GLN A 210 -2.82 11.89 -10.01
C GLN A 210 -3.94 12.54 -9.20
N GLU A 211 -4.86 11.74 -8.62
CA GLU A 211 -5.93 12.22 -7.76
C GLU A 211 -5.42 12.83 -6.44
N LEU A 212 -4.15 12.59 -6.08
CA LEU A 212 -3.52 13.21 -4.90
C LEU A 212 -3.10 14.67 -5.15
N LEU A 213 -2.92 15.08 -6.41
CA LEU A 213 -2.37 16.39 -6.77
C LEU A 213 -3.25 17.57 -6.29
N PRO A 214 -4.59 17.54 -6.40
CA PRO A 214 -5.44 18.62 -5.87
C PRO A 214 -5.26 18.82 -4.36
N ALA A 215 -5.10 17.75 -3.60
CA ALA A 215 -4.87 17.84 -2.15
C ALA A 215 -3.52 18.50 -1.83
N LEU A 216 -2.47 18.19 -2.61
CA LEU A 216 -1.15 18.83 -2.48
C LEU A 216 -1.19 20.31 -2.86
N GLN A 217 -1.89 20.66 -3.94
CA GLN A 217 -2.05 22.04 -4.38
C GLN A 217 -2.81 22.90 -3.35
N ALA A 218 -3.83 22.33 -2.71
CA ALA A 218 -4.57 23.00 -1.66
C ALA A 218 -3.69 23.32 -0.43
N ILE A 219 -2.76 22.43 -0.06
CA ILE A 219 -1.77 22.71 1.00
C ILE A 219 -0.85 23.86 0.57
N GLY A 220 -0.31 23.82 -0.66
CA GLY A 220 0.58 24.85 -1.17
C GLY A 220 -0.07 26.24 -1.19
N ALA A 221 -1.34 26.33 -1.57
CA ALA A 221 -2.10 27.58 -1.57
C ALA A 221 -2.41 28.12 -0.17
N ALA A 222 -2.58 27.25 0.84
CA ALA A 222 -2.80 27.66 2.22
C ALA A 222 -1.54 28.20 2.92
N ASN A 223 -0.36 27.84 2.40
CA ASN A 223 0.94 28.25 2.93
C ASN A 223 1.56 29.47 2.19
N ALA A 224 0.94 29.92 1.10
CA ALA A 224 1.36 31.07 0.31
C ALA A 224 0.71 32.37 0.82
#